data_AF-A0A5B7FWS3-F1
#
_entry.id   AF-A0A5B7FWS3-F1
#
_cell.length_a   1.000
_cell.length_b   1.000
_cell.length_c   1.000
_cell.angle_alpha   90.00
_cell.angle_beta   90.00
_cell.angle_gamma   90.00
#
_symmetry.space_group_name_H-M   'P 1'
#
loop_
_entity.id
_entity.type
_entity.pdbx_description
1 polymer ?
#
loop_
_entity_poly.entity_id
_entity_poly.type
_entity_poly.pdbx_seq_one_letter_code
_entity_poly.pdbx_strand_id
1 'polypeptide(L)'
;MEGQEVLDKYTPPDHFLPESYTCFFLLKMPRYSCKAVLREKLKYAIHFCKSIDTDDYARVAMTGAGVEDNVSSESDTDDWDSIGSDEPMADCVSLYST
;
A
#
# COMPACT_ATOMS: atom_id res chain seq x y z
N MET A 1 -1.89 -25.32 -14.27
CA MET A 1 -1.42 -25.73 -12.93
C MET A 1 -0.41 -24.68 -12.45
N GLU A 2 -0.80 -23.39 -12.41
CA GLU A 2 0.14 -22.26 -12.23
C GLU A 2 -0.24 -21.31 -11.08
N GLY A 3 -1.13 -21.75 -10.18
CA GLY A 3 -1.58 -20.92 -9.05
C GLY A 3 -0.74 -21.07 -7.78
N GLN A 4 0.15 -22.07 -7.70
CA GLN A 4 0.81 -22.44 -6.45
C GLN A 4 2.21 -21.82 -6.31
N GLU A 5 2.98 -21.73 -7.39
CA GLU A 5 4.37 -21.25 -7.34
C GLU A 5 4.51 -19.76 -6.99
N VAL A 6 3.45 -18.98 -7.16
CA VAL A 6 3.47 -17.53 -6.86
C VAL A 6 3.49 -17.28 -5.35
N LEU A 7 2.94 -18.19 -4.55
CA LEU A 7 2.85 -18.06 -3.09
C LEU A 7 4.14 -18.50 -2.37
N ASP A 8 4.89 -19.44 -2.96
CA ASP A 8 6.11 -20.00 -2.36
C ASP A 8 7.24 -18.96 -2.23
N LYS A 9 7.19 -17.89 -3.04
CA LYS A 9 8.18 -16.79 -3.00
C LYS A 9 8.22 -16.03 -1.68
N TYR A 10 7.15 -16.08 -0.89
CA TYR A 10 6.99 -15.28 0.33
C TYR A 10 6.91 -16.15 1.57
N THR A 11 7.99 -16.87 1.87
CA THR A 11 8.08 -17.73 3.05
C THR A 11 9.35 -17.41 3.88
N PRO A 12 9.21 -16.84 5.10
CA PRO A 12 7.98 -16.35 5.71
C PRO A 12 7.52 -15.02 5.08
N PRO A 13 6.21 -14.77 4.97
CA PRO A 13 5.66 -13.64 4.21
C PRO A 13 6.03 -12.27 4.80
N ASP A 14 6.22 -12.19 6.11
CA ASP A 14 6.50 -10.95 6.84
C ASP A 14 7.89 -10.35 6.52
N HIS A 15 8.76 -11.11 5.85
CA HIS A 15 10.09 -10.65 5.45
C HIS A 15 10.08 -9.85 4.15
N PHE A 16 8.98 -9.87 3.42
CA PHE A 16 8.89 -9.27 2.09
C PHE A 16 8.05 -7.99 2.12
N LEU A 17 8.35 -7.08 1.19
CA LEU A 17 7.53 -5.91 0.90
C LEU A 17 6.51 -6.25 -0.20
N PRO A 18 5.42 -5.47 -0.33
CA PRO A 18 4.51 -5.64 -1.46
C PRO A 18 5.20 -5.30 -2.79
N GLU A 19 4.74 -5.95 -3.87
CA GLU A 19 5.29 -5.79 -5.22
C GLU A 19 4.29 -5.04 -6.09
N SER A 20 4.72 -3.94 -6.70
CA SER A 20 3.88 -3.10 -7.58
C SER A 20 4.16 -3.40 -9.05
N TYR A 21 3.09 -3.60 -9.82
CA TYR A 21 3.12 -3.64 -11.28
C TYR A 21 2.36 -2.41 -11.80
N THR A 22 3.09 -1.36 -12.12
CA THR A 22 2.54 -0.04 -12.46
C THR A 22 1.78 -0.04 -13.79
N CYS A 23 2.24 -0.79 -14.78
CA CYS A 23 1.57 -0.91 -16.09
C CYS A 23 0.12 -1.41 -16.01
N PHE A 24 -0.24 -2.11 -14.92
CA PHE A 24 -1.55 -2.70 -14.71
C PHE A 24 -2.24 -2.23 -13.43
N PHE A 25 -1.72 -1.21 -12.76
CA PHE A 25 -2.19 -0.72 -11.46
C PHE A 25 -2.43 -1.86 -10.45
N LEU A 26 -1.54 -2.86 -10.46
CA LEU A 26 -1.68 -4.06 -9.66
C LEU A 26 -0.68 -4.04 -8.50
N LEU A 27 -1.18 -4.25 -7.29
CA LEU A 27 -0.36 -4.44 -6.10
C LEU A 27 -0.48 -5.88 -5.63
N LYS A 28 0.64 -6.61 -5.62
CA LYS A 28 0.71 -7.98 -5.14
C LYS A 28 1.16 -7.98 -3.68
N MET A 29 0.28 -8.46 -2.82
CA MET A 29 0.48 -8.46 -1.36
C MET A 29 0.93 -9.84 -0.87
N PRO A 30 2.04 -9.94 -0.10
CA PRO A 30 2.32 -11.10 0.73
C PRO A 30 1.18 -11.34 1.72
N ARG A 31 0.96 -12.61 2.09
CA ARG A 31 -0.03 -12.99 3.12
C ARG A 31 0.55 -12.75 4.51
N TYR A 32 0.64 -11.48 4.92
CA TYR A 32 1.19 -11.10 6.22
C TYR A 32 0.46 -11.77 7.38
N SER A 33 1.19 -12.05 8.45
CA SER A 33 0.68 -12.73 9.65
C SER A 33 -0.42 -11.95 10.38
N CYS A 34 -0.34 -10.61 10.39
CA CYS A 34 -1.34 -9.76 11.03
C CYS A 34 -1.44 -8.35 10.42
N LYS A 35 -2.51 -7.63 10.80
CA LYS A 35 -2.78 -6.25 10.34
C LYS A 35 -1.67 -5.27 10.68
N ALA A 36 -1.00 -5.45 11.82
CA ALA A 36 0.09 -4.56 12.24
C ALA A 36 1.30 -4.64 11.29
N VAL A 37 1.72 -5.87 10.93
CA VAL A 37 2.81 -6.11 9.98
C VAL A 37 2.46 -5.56 8.60
N LEU A 38 1.22 -5.80 8.11
CA LEU A 38 0.76 -5.24 6.84
C LEU A 38 0.88 -3.71 6.81
N ARG A 39 0.41 -3.04 7.87
CA ARG A 39 0.46 -1.57 7.97
C ARG A 39 1.88 -1.04 7.91
N GLU A 40 2.78 -1.66 8.66
CA GLU A 40 4.20 -1.27 8.71
C GLU A 40 4.86 -1.44 7.34
N LYS A 41 4.71 -2.61 6.72
CA LYS A 41 5.33 -2.93 5.42
C LYS A 41 4.76 -2.08 4.29
N LEU A 42 3.46 -1.84 4.29
CA LEU A 42 2.82 -0.99 3.29
C LEU A 42 3.25 0.47 3.44
N LYS A 43 3.27 1.00 4.68
CA LYS A 43 3.75 2.37 4.95
C LYS A 43 5.20 2.53 4.50
N TYR A 44 6.07 1.59 4.87
CA TYR A 44 7.46 1.59 4.42
C TYR A 44 7.55 1.56 2.89
N ALA A 45 6.82 0.66 2.22
CA ALA A 45 6.87 0.55 0.77
C ALA A 45 6.42 1.81 0.05
N ILE A 46 5.40 2.52 0.56
CA ILE A 46 4.93 3.79 -0.03
C ILE A 46 6.01 4.87 0.07
N HIS A 47 6.66 5.02 1.22
CA HIS A 47 7.65 6.09 1.45
C HIS A 47 9.00 5.83 0.78
N PHE A 48 9.35 4.58 0.50
CA PHE A 48 10.69 4.20 0.04
C PHE A 48 10.69 3.46 -1.31
N CYS A 49 9.57 3.50 -2.05
CA CYS A 49 9.49 2.85 -3.37
C CYS A 49 10.28 3.63 -4.42
N LYS A 50 11.54 3.22 -4.60
CA LYS A 50 12.46 3.80 -5.57
C LYS A 50 11.92 3.82 -7.02
N SER A 51 11.04 2.89 -7.39
CA SER A 51 10.43 2.84 -8.72
C SER A 51 9.34 3.88 -8.96
N ILE A 52 8.80 4.51 -7.89
CA ILE A 52 7.80 5.57 -7.97
C ILE A 52 8.46 6.95 -7.76
N ASP A 53 9.56 7.03 -7.01
CA ASP A 53 10.28 8.30 -6.75
C ASP A 53 10.79 9.03 -8.02
N THR A 54 10.76 8.41 -9.21
CA THR A 54 11.21 9.01 -10.48
C THR A 54 10.09 9.18 -11.52
N ASP A 55 8.83 9.06 -11.12
CA ASP A 55 7.66 9.14 -12.04
C ASP A 55 7.47 10.51 -12.72
N ASP A 56 8.35 11.48 -12.46
CA ASP A 56 8.48 12.67 -13.29
C ASP A 56 8.60 12.31 -14.76
N TYR A 57 9.31 11.23 -15.13
CA TYR A 57 9.40 10.76 -16.52
C TYR A 57 8.03 10.34 -17.10
N ALA A 58 7.20 9.63 -16.33
CA ALA A 58 5.87 9.21 -16.76
C ALA A 58 4.93 10.41 -16.94
N ARG A 59 5.05 11.43 -16.09
CA ARG A 59 4.29 12.69 -16.21
C ARG A 59 4.64 13.45 -17.49
N VAL A 60 5.92 13.56 -17.86
CA VAL A 60 6.33 14.24 -19.11
C VAL A 60 5.87 13.48 -20.35
N ALA A 61 5.90 12.14 -20.32
CA ALA A 61 5.49 11.31 -21.45
C ALA A 61 3.98 11.42 -21.76
N MET A 62 3.14 11.62 -20.75
CA MET A 62 1.68 11.75 -20.90
C MET A 62 1.22 13.17 -21.25
N THR A 63 2.03 14.20 -20.94
CA THR A 63 1.68 15.62 -21.19
C THR A 63 2.24 16.20 -22.48
N GLY A 64 3.18 15.54 -23.15
CA GLY A 64 3.42 15.72 -24.58
C GLY A 64 3.61 17.15 -25.10
N ALA A 65 4.11 18.10 -24.31
CA ALA A 65 4.64 19.40 -24.74
C ALA A 65 5.04 20.20 -23.50
N GLY A 66 6.24 20.81 -23.52
CA GLY A 66 6.71 21.63 -22.42
C GLY A 66 5.82 22.86 -22.17
N VAL A 67 5.50 23.10 -20.90
CA VAL A 67 5.17 24.43 -20.36
C VAL A 67 5.77 24.55 -18.96
N GLU A 68 6.34 25.72 -18.75
CA GLU A 68 7.11 26.24 -17.63
C GLU A 68 6.39 26.37 -16.26
N ASP A 69 7.22 26.28 -15.21
CA ASP A 69 7.14 26.88 -13.87
C ASP A 69 5.77 27.02 -13.16
N ASN A 70 5.56 26.22 -12.11
CA ASN A 70 4.91 26.63 -10.87
C ASN A 70 5.20 25.59 -9.77
N VAL A 71 6.28 25.78 -9.02
CA VAL A 71 6.45 25.16 -7.70
C VAL A 71 5.39 25.77 -6.77
N SER A 72 4.25 25.09 -6.63
CA SER A 72 3.44 25.24 -5.43
C SER A 72 4.00 24.26 -4.41
N SER A 73 4.70 24.78 -3.41
CA SER A 73 5.09 24.02 -2.24
C SER A 73 3.80 23.63 -1.50
N GLU A 74 3.27 22.46 -1.80
CA GLU A 74 2.17 21.87 -1.05
C GLU A 74 2.72 21.41 0.31
N SER A 75 2.39 22.17 1.34
CA SER A 75 2.71 21.82 2.72
C SER A 75 1.91 20.57 3.12
N ASP A 76 2.60 19.45 3.26
CA ASP A 76 2.07 18.22 3.83
C ASP A 76 1.57 18.49 5.25
N THR A 77 0.25 18.58 5.43
CA THR A 77 -0.38 18.45 6.74
C THR A 77 -0.83 17.01 6.87
N ASP A 78 -0.04 16.20 7.58
CA ASP A 78 -0.37 14.83 7.97
C ASP A 78 -1.58 14.80 8.92
N ASP A 79 -2.80 14.79 8.38
CA ASP A 79 -4.05 14.58 9.15
C ASP A 79 -4.51 13.12 8.96
N TRP A 80 -3.76 12.16 9.53
CA TRP A 80 -4.08 10.73 9.48
C TRP A 80 -4.59 10.17 10.81
N ASP A 81 -4.60 10.95 11.89
CA ASP A 81 -4.96 10.46 13.22
C ASP A 81 -6.47 10.35 13.46
N SER A 82 -7.33 10.78 12.52
CA SER A 82 -8.78 10.86 12.76
C SER A 82 -9.59 9.57 12.47
N ILE A 83 -8.96 8.48 12.03
CA ILE A 83 -9.62 7.17 11.77
C ILE A 83 -9.63 6.26 13.02
N GLY A 84 -9.00 6.70 14.13
CA GLY A 84 -8.87 5.92 15.36
C GLY A 84 -9.81 6.33 16.49
N SER A 85 -11.09 6.61 16.22
CA SER A 85 -12.07 6.65 17.32
C SER A 85 -12.38 5.21 17.75
N ASP A 86 -11.85 4.86 18.91
CA ASP A 86 -12.08 3.62 19.65
C ASP A 86 -13.59 3.47 19.97
N GLU A 87 -14.35 2.87 19.05
CA GLU A 87 -15.69 2.36 19.33
C GLU A 87 -15.54 0.88 19.73
N PRO A 88 -15.86 0.49 20.97
CA PRO A 88 -15.85 -0.92 21.36
C PRO A 88 -16.94 -1.64 20.56
N MET A 89 -16.52 -2.50 19.63
CA MET A 89 -17.40 -3.49 18.99
C MET A 89 -18.12 -4.27 20.08
N ALA A 90 -19.42 -4.03 20.22
CA ALA A 90 -20.27 -4.78 21.12
C ALA A 90 -20.12 -6.28 20.80
N ASP A 91 -19.79 -7.08 21.82
CA ASP A 91 -19.78 -8.53 21.78
C ASP A 91 -21.10 -9.05 21.19
N CYS A 92 -21.08 -9.51 19.94
CA CYS A 92 -22.12 -10.42 19.46
C CYS A 92 -21.77 -11.84 19.93
N VAL A 93 -21.80 -12.03 21.25
CA VAL A 93 -22.00 -13.36 21.84
C VAL A 93 -23.43 -13.80 21.53
N SER A 94 -23.69 -14.17 20.27
CA SER A 94 -24.85 -14.98 19.94
C SER A 94 -24.54 -16.40 20.36
N LEU A 95 -24.91 -16.67 21.60
CA LEU A 95 -25.11 -17.97 22.20
C LEU A 95 -25.75 -18.91 21.17
N TYR A 96 -24.99 -19.87 20.64
CA TYR A 96 -25.62 -21.12 20.22
C TYR A 96 -26.04 -21.83 21.52
N SER A 97 -27.25 -21.54 21.97
CA SER A 97 -27.93 -22.24 23.05
C SER A 97 -29.40 -22.38 22.70
N THR A 98 -29.69 -23.35 21.84
CA THR A 98 -30.51 -24.55 22.08
C THR A 98 -30.71 -25.26 20.76
#